data_AF-A0A957GNT5-F1
#
_entry.id   AF-A0A957GNT5-F1
#
_cell.length_a   1.000
_cell.length_b   1.000
_cell.length_c   1.000
_cell.angle_alpha   90.00
_cell.angle_beta   90.00
_cell.angle_gamma   90.00
#
_symmetry.space_group_name_H-M   'P 1'
#
loop_
_entity.id
_entity.type
_entity.pdbx_description
1 polymer ?
#
loop_
_entity_poly.entity_id
_entity_poly.type
_entity_poly.pdbx_seq_one_letter_code
_entity_poly.pdbx_strand_id
1 'polypeptide(L)' 'IDPDARAAVYGEIHRYMYDNPSFIYLYYPNVFEVVNSAVQNYKPRAAEDYYLKEVFLASSN' A
#
# COMPACT_ATOMS: atom_id res chain seq x y z
N ILE A 1 -5.74 22.53 3.51
CA ILE A 1 -5.29 21.51 4.48
C ILE A 1 -3.78 21.44 4.35
N ASP A 2 -3.04 21.63 5.45
CA ASP A 2 -1.57 21.57 5.46
C ASP A 2 -1.10 20.11 5.63
N PRO A 3 -0.41 19.52 4.62
CA PRO A 3 0.08 18.13 4.70
C PRO A 3 1.19 17.94 5.72
N ASP A 4 2.07 18.93 5.89
CA ASP A 4 3.25 18.83 6.74
C ASP A 4 2.83 18.92 8.22
N ALA A 5 1.94 19.86 8.52
CA ALA A 5 1.35 19.95 9.86
C ALA A 5 0.59 18.66 10.24
N ARG A 6 -0.13 18.05 9.28
CA ARG A 6 -0.79 16.76 9.52
C ARG A 6 0.20 15.63 9.76
N ALA A 7 1.26 15.55 8.96
CA ALA A 7 2.28 14.53 9.10
C ALA A 7 2.97 14.59 10.46
N ALA A 8 3.26 15.81 10.96
CA ALA A 8 3.82 16.02 12.28
C ALA A 8 2.91 15.45 13.39
N VAL A 9 1.61 15.79 13.36
CA VAL A 9 0.64 15.29 14.33
C VAL A 9 0.53 13.75 14.30
N TYR A 10 0.46 13.14 13.11
CA TYR A 10 0.41 11.67 13.01
C TYR A 10 1.72 11.01 13.50
N GLY A 11 2.87 11.66 13.30
CA GLY A 11 4.15 11.19 13.82
C GLY A 11 4.19 11.15 15.35
N GLU A 12 3.68 12.20 16.00
CA GLU A 12 3.57 12.26 17.46
C GLU A 12 2.64 11.17 18.01
N ILE A 13 1.48 10.97 17.38
CA ILE A 13 0.53 9.91 17.76
C ILE A 13 1.17 8.52 17.62
N HIS A 14 1.84 8.25 16.49
CA HIS A 14 2.52 6.98 16.27
C HIS A 14 3.62 6.73 17.32
N ARG A 15 4.40 7.76 17.68
CA ARG A 15 5.42 7.64 18.73
C ARG A 15 4.80 7.30 20.08
N TYR A 16 3.75 8.02 20.48
CA TYR A 16 3.05 7.76 21.73
C TYR A 16 2.50 6.33 21.83
N MET A 17 1.89 5.82 20.74
CA MET A 17 1.37 4.46 20.68
C MET A 17 2.46 3.40 20.68
N TYR A 18 3.62 3.69 20.09
CA TYR A 18 4.77 2.78 20.12
C TYR A 18 5.37 2.69 21.53
N ASP A 19 5.52 3.84 22.21
CA ASP A 19 6.10 3.92 23.54
C ASP A 19 5.13 3.42 24.64
N ASN A 20 3.82 3.58 24.44
CA ASN A 20 2.75 3.13 25.34
C ASN A 20 1.66 2.34 24.58
N PRO A 21 1.98 1.10 24.16
CA PRO A 21 1.09 0.32 23.30
C PRO A 21 -0.21 -0.06 24.01
N SER A 22 -1.34 0.35 23.43
CA SER A 22 -2.68 -0.12 23.84
C SER A 22 -3.04 -1.48 23.23
N PHE A 23 -2.21 -2.00 22.31
CA PHE A 23 -2.35 -3.32 21.67
C PHE A 23 -0.97 -3.88 21.29
N ILE A 24 -0.91 -5.19 21.04
CA ILE A 24 0.32 -5.88 20.64
C ILE A 24 0.49 -5.77 19.12
N TYR A 25 1.64 -5.26 18.67
CA TYR A 25 2.05 -5.29 17.26
C TYR A 25 2.55 -6.70 16.89
N LEU A 26 1.72 -7.48 16.19
CA LEU A 26 2.05 -8.89 15.88
C LEU A 26 2.84 -9.06 14.58
N TYR A 27 2.34 -8.48 13.49
CA TYR A 27 2.94 -8.59 12.16
C TYR A 27 2.46 -7.46 11.24
N TYR A 28 3.19 -7.27 10.14
CA TYR A 28 2.76 -6.45 9.01
C TYR A 28 2.56 -7.36 7.79
N PRO A 29 1.40 -7.31 7.10
CA PRO A 29 1.16 -8.14 5.93
C PRO A 29 2.10 -7.73 4.79
N ASN A 30 2.74 -8.71 4.17
CA ASN A 30 3.47 -8.51 2.92
C ASN A 30 2.61 -9.08 1.79
N VAL A 31 2.27 -8.23 0.83
CA VAL A 31 1.42 -8.61 -0.31
C VAL A 31 2.31 -9.01 -1.47
N PHE A 32 2.05 -10.19 -2.04
CA PHE A 32 2.72 -10.70 -3.22
C PHE A 32 1.69 -10.95 -4.30
N GLU A 33 1.93 -10.37 -5.48
CA GLU A 33 1.03 -10.51 -6.63
C GLU A 33 1.83 -11.07 -7.81
N VAL A 34 1.44 -12.26 -8.27
CA VAL A 34 2.02 -12.87 -9.46
C VAL A 34 1.23 -12.39 -10.67
N VAL A 35 1.93 -11.76 -11.61
CA VAL A 35 1.33 -11.21 -12.83
C VAL A 35 1.62 -12.14 -13.99
N ASN A 36 0.58 -12.50 -14.74
CA ASN A 36 0.75 -13.26 -15.98
C ASN A 36 1.60 -12.45 -16.98
N SER A 37 2.56 -13.09 -17.66
CA SER A 37 3.46 -12.41 -18.60
C SER A 37 2.75 -11.70 -19.76
N ALA A 38 1.53 -12.10 -20.10
CA ALA A 38 0.70 -11.44 -21.11
C ALA A 38 0.08 -10.13 -20.60
N VAL A 39 -0.10 -9.95 -19.29
CA VAL A 39 -0.71 -8.76 -18.70
C VAL A 39 0.29 -7.61 -18.72
N GLN A 40 -0.08 -6.52 -19.40
CA GLN A 40 0.73 -5.33 -19.56
C GLN A 40 0.16 -4.18 -18.73
N ASN A 41 1.05 -3.30 -18.27
CA ASN A 41 0.72 -2.08 -17.54
C ASN A 41 0.03 -2.28 -16.18
N TYR A 42 -0.06 -3.51 -15.67
CA TYR A 42 -0.52 -3.75 -14.30
C TYR A 42 0.55 -3.34 -13.28
N LYS A 43 0.13 -2.59 -12.24
CA LYS A 43 0.98 -2.18 -11.12
C LYS A 43 0.28 -2.47 -9.80
N PRO A 44 0.80 -3.40 -8.97
CA PRO A 44 0.30 -3.62 -7.61
C PRO A 44 0.20 -2.32 -6.82
N ARG A 45 -0.83 -2.22 -5.97
CA ARG A 45 -1.08 -1.03 -5.15
C ARG A 45 -1.06 -1.38 -3.67
N ALA A 46 -0.53 -0.46 -2.86
CA ALA A 46 -0.60 -0.56 -1.40
C ALA A 46 -2.04 -0.47 -0.83
N ALA A 47 -3.03 -0.22 -1.69
CA ALA A 47 -4.44 -0.23 -1.32
C ALA A 47 -5.05 -1.65 -1.34
N GLU A 48 -4.25 -2.67 -1.67
CA GLU A 48 -4.65 -4.09 -1.69
C GLU A 48 -5.85 -4.38 -2.60
N ASP A 49 -6.02 -3.57 -3.66
CA ASP A 49 -7.07 -3.68 -4.67
C ASP A 49 -6.51 -3.79 -6.09
N TYR A 50 -7.28 -4.44 -6.96
CA TYR A 50 -6.94 -4.53 -8.39
C TYR A 50 -7.37 -3.27 -9.14
N TYR A 51 -6.41 -2.40 -9.45
CA TYR A 51 -6.66 -1.24 -10.31
C TYR A 51 -6.33 -1.55 -11.78
N LEU A 52 -7.36 -1.84 -12.57
CA LEU A 52 -7.21 -2.36 -13.95
C LEU A 52 -7.36 -1.30 -15.05
N LYS A 53 -7.38 0.00 -14.70
CA LYS A 53 -7.46 1.06 -15.70
C LYS A 53 -6.18 1.06 -16.54
N GLU A 54 -6.32 1.07 -17.87
CA GLU A 54 -5.22 1.01 -18.84
C GLU A 54 -4.40 -0.29 -18.79
N VAL A 55 -4.89 -1.32 -18.10
CA VAL A 55 -4.31 -2.66 -18.17
C VAL A 55 -4.83 -3.36 -19.41
N PHE A 56 -3.94 -4.05 -20.12
CA PHE A 56 -4.29 -4.76 -21.36
C PHE A 56 -3.48 -6.06 -21.48
N LEU A 57 -3.89 -6.93 -22.41
CA LEU A 57 -3.14 -8.12 -22.77
C LEU A 57 -2.24 -7.81 -23.97
N ALA A 58 -1.01 -8.31 -23.96
CA ALA A 58 -0.15 -8.30 -25.13
C ALA A 58 -0.90 -8.93 -26.32
N SER A 59 -0.92 -8.25 -27.47
CA SER A 59 -1.47 -8.82 -28.70
C SER A 59 -0.69 -10.08 -29.04
N SER A 60 -1.38 -11.19 -29.29
CA SER A 60 -0.80 -12.34 -29.96
C SER A 60 -0.40 -11.92 -31.37
N ASN A 61 0.89 -12.06 -31.72
CA ASN A 61 1.33 -12.10 -33.11
C ASN A 61 0.93 -13.42 -33.75
#